data_AF-A0A433CV43-F1
#
_entry.id   AF-A0A433CV43-F1
#
_cell.length_a   1.000
_cell.length_b   1.000
_cell.length_c   1.000
_cell.angle_alpha   90.00
_cell.angle_beta   90.00
_cell.angle_gamma   90.00
#
_symmetry.space_group_name_H-M   'P 1'
#
loop_
_entity.id
_entity.type
_entity.pdbx_description
1 polymer ?
#
loop_
_entity_poly.entity_id
_entity_poly.type
_entity_poly.pdbx_seq_one_letter_code
_entity_poly.pdbx_strand_id
1 'polypeptide(L)' 'MSDFVLKIINEWHVAKASNGNEICVQIIPLKRQQNTLDGFKWVEVGKKVLLQSGQEVDFNLDGKSFYTSVNQLYRLT' A
#
# COMPACT_ATOMS: atom_id res chain seq x y z
N MET A 1 12.44 8.61 11.23
CA MET A 1 11.09 8.86 10.70
C MET A 1 10.22 9.28 11.86
N SER A 2 9.41 10.34 11.72
CA SER A 2 8.58 10.86 12.80
C SER A 2 7.35 9.97 13.05
N ASP A 3 6.87 9.94 14.29
CA ASP A 3 5.70 9.16 14.73
C ASP A 3 4.42 9.44 13.93
N PHE A 4 4.33 10.62 13.30
CA PHE A 4 3.21 11.00 12.44
C PHE A 4 3.13 10.18 11.14
N VAL A 5 4.27 9.80 10.56
CA VAL A 5 4.30 8.99 9.33
C VAL A 5 3.91 7.54 9.63
N LEU A 6 4.25 7.04 10.81
CA LEU A 6 3.84 5.71 11.28
C LEU A 6 2.33 5.63 11.49
N LYS A 7 1.68 6.73 11.87
CA LYS A 7 0.24 6.78 12.17
C LYS A 7 -0.67 6.52 10.96
N ILE A 8 -0.23 6.90 9.76
CA ILE A 8 -0.97 6.62 8.51
C ILE A 8 -0.84 5.14 8.10
N ILE A 9 0.20 4.46 8.59
CA ILE A 9 0.57 3.10 8.21
C ILE A 9 -0.04 2.14 9.24
N ASN A 10 -0.57 1.01 8.79
CA ASN A 10 -1.26 0.00 9.61
C ASN A 10 -2.61 0.41 10.25
N GLU A 11 -3.16 1.58 9.92
CA GLU A 11 -4.56 1.91 10.18
C GLU A 11 -5.44 1.47 9.00
N TRP A 12 -6.72 1.18 9.27
CA TRP A 12 -7.71 0.87 8.24
C TRP A 12 -8.28 2.16 7.64
N HIS A 13 -8.30 2.21 6.31
CA HIS A 13 -8.76 3.34 5.50
C HIS A 13 -9.86 2.88 4.56
N VAL A 14 -10.73 3.80 4.15
CA VAL A 14 -11.72 3.54 3.10
C VAL A 14 -11.15 3.98 1.76
N ALA A 15 -11.11 3.07 0.78
CA ALA A 15 -10.76 3.36 -0.60
C ALA A 15 -12.01 3.29 -1.48
N LYS A 16 -12.13 4.20 -2.44
CA LYS A 16 -13.33 4.36 -3.28
C LYS A 16 -13.06 4.14 -4.76
N ALA A 17 -13.94 3.39 -5.41
CA ALA A 17 -13.96 3.23 -6.86
C ALA A 17 -14.87 4.28 -7.53
N SER A 18 -14.70 4.47 -8.85
CA SER A 18 -15.48 5.45 -9.62
C SER A 18 -16.99 5.17 -9.66
N ASN A 19 -17.38 3.91 -9.48
CA ASN A 19 -18.78 3.49 -9.38
C ASN A 19 -19.38 3.66 -7.97
N GLY A 20 -18.62 4.24 -7.04
CA GLY A 20 -19.07 4.47 -5.66
C GLY A 20 -18.85 3.30 -4.70
N ASN A 21 -18.34 2.15 -5.17
CA ASN A 21 -17.98 1.04 -4.30
C ASN A 21 -16.83 1.44 -3.37
N GLU A 22 -16.94 1.08 -2.10
CA GLU A 22 -15.99 1.40 -1.03
C GLU A 22 -15.48 0.12 -0.38
N ILE A 23 -14.17 0.06 -0.11
CA ILE A 23 -13.53 -1.07 0.54
C ILE A 23 -12.61 -0.60 1.67
N CYS A 24 -12.51 -1.40 2.72
CA CYS A 24 -11.55 -1.18 3.80
C CYS A 24 -10.18 -1.76 3.40
N VAL A 25 -9.12 -0.96 3.56
CA VAL A 25 -7.74 -1.37 3.27
C VAL A 25 -6.76 -0.84 4.31
N GLN A 26 -5.60 -1.46 4.45
CA GLN A 26 -4.48 -0.89 5.21
C GLN A 26 -3.34 -0.48 4.27
N ILE A 27 -2.64 0.58 4.64
CA ILE A 27 -1.40 0.97 3.98
C ILE A 27 -0.25 0.32 4.75
N ILE A 28 0.55 -0.49 4.07
CA ILE A 28 1.66 -1.23 4.66
C ILE A 28 2.98 -0.94 3.92
N PRO A 29 4.15 -1.08 4.57
CA PRO A 29 5.43 -0.82 3.91
C PRO A 29 5.72 -1.86 2.81
N LEU A 30 6.17 -1.39 1.65
CA LEU A 30 6.75 -2.23 0.61
C LEU A 30 8.24 -2.38 0.92
N LYS A 31 8.65 -3.58 1.33
CA LYS A 31 10.04 -3.91 1.58
C LYS A 31 10.61 -4.70 0.40
N ARG A 32 11.82 -4.34 -0.03
CA ARG A 32 12.60 -5.12 -0.99
C ARG A 32 13.95 -5.48 -0.40
N GLN A 33 14.47 -6.62 -0.81
CA GLN A 33 15.82 -7.03 -0.48
C GLN A 33 16.81 -6.22 -1.33
N GLN A 34 17.82 -5.65 -0.70
CA GLN A 34 18.91 -4.94 -1.37
C GLN A 34 20.25 -5.53 -0.97
N ASN A 35 21.17 -5.60 -1.95
CA ASN A 35 22.53 -6.08 -1.75
C ASN A 35 23.32 -5.08 -0.91
N THR A 36 24.16 -5.58 -0.03
CA THR A 36 25.12 -4.83 0.77
C THR A 36 26.50 -5.48 0.68
N LEU A 37 27.54 -4.79 1.15
CA LEU A 37 28.88 -5.37 1.22
C LEU A 37 28.92 -6.66 2.06
N ASP A 38 28.08 -6.72 3.11
CA ASP A 38 28.00 -7.85 4.04
C ASP A 38 26.86 -8.84 3.72
N GLY A 39 26.24 -8.76 2.52
CA GLY A 39 25.16 -9.66 2.11
C GLY A 39 23.91 -8.94 1.65
N PHE A 40 22.81 -9.06 2.39
CA PHE A 40 21.52 -8.48 2.02
C PHE A 40 20.79 -7.86 3.21
N LYS A 41 20.04 -6.79 2.96
CA LYS A 41 19.11 -6.21 3.94
C LYS A 41 17.74 -5.95 3.31
N TRP A 42 16.69 -6.03 4.13
CA TRP A 42 15.36 -5.58 3.75
C TRP A 42 15.25 -4.07 3.96
N VAL A 43 14.89 -3.35 2.90
CA VAL A 43 14.73 -1.90 2.93
C VAL A 43 13.30 -1.57 2.54
N GLU A 44 12.67 -0.67 3.28
CA GLU A 44 11.42 -0.05 2.85
C GLU A 44 11.71 0.85 1.64
N VAL A 45 11.11 0.50 0.51
CA VAL A 45 11.29 1.21 -0.77
C VAL A 45 10.01 1.92 -1.22
N GLY A 46 8.94 1.82 -0.44
CA GLY A 46 7.66 2.43 -0.74
C GLY A 46 6.56 1.89 0.16
N LYS A 47 5.32 2.02 -0.31
CA LYS A 47 4.13 1.53 0.36
C LYS A 47 3.35 0.62 -0.60
N LYS A 48 2.50 -0.23 -0.04
CA LYS A 48 1.52 -1.05 -0.77
C LYS A 48 0.23 -1.13 0.05
N VAL A 49 -0.79 -1.73 -0.53
CA VAL A 49 -2.13 -1.85 0.05
C VAL A 49 -2.36 -3.28 0.50
N LEU A 50 -2.88 -3.46 1.71
CA LEU A 50 -3.40 -4.73 2.20
C LEU A 50 -4.92 -4.70 2.16
N LEU A 51 -5.52 -5.62 1.41
CA LEU A 51 -6.96 -5.81 1.37
C LEU A 51 -7.42 -6.60 2.60
N GLN A 52 -8.71 -6.50 2.96
CA GLN A 52 -9.31 -7.28 4.04
C GLN A 52 -9.19 -8.80 3.84
N SER A 53 -9.04 -9.26 2.60
CA SER A 53 -8.76 -10.66 2.27
C SER A 53 -7.36 -11.14 2.66
N GLY A 54 -6.45 -10.23 3.03
CA GLY A 54 -5.03 -10.51 3.23
C GLY A 54 -4.18 -10.39 1.96
N GLN A 55 -4.80 -10.11 0.81
CA GLN A 55 -4.08 -9.88 -0.44
C GLN A 55 -3.35 -8.54 -0.40
N GLU A 56 -2.08 -8.56 -0.82
CA GLU A 56 -1.27 -7.37 -0.99
C GLU A 56 -1.34 -6.88 -2.44
N VAL A 57 -1.45 -5.57 -2.63
CA VAL A 57 -1.59 -4.92 -3.93
C VAL A 57 -0.67 -3.70 -3.97
N ASP A 58 0.09 -3.55 -5.05
CA ASP A 58 0.95 -2.39 -5.23
C ASP A 58 0.14 -1.13 -5.54
N PHE A 59 0.63 0.02 -5.08
CA PHE A 59 0.13 1.30 -5.56
C PHE A 59 0.52 1.53 -7.01
N ASN A 60 -0.32 2.28 -7.72
CA ASN A 60 0.05 2.91 -8.97
C ASN A 60 1.10 4.02 -8.73
N LEU A 61 1.69 4.53 -9.82
CA LEU A 61 2.74 5.56 -9.76
C LEU A 61 2.29 6.87 -9.09
N ASP A 62 0.99 7.12 -8.98
CA ASP A 62 0.44 8.30 -8.28
C ASP A 62 0.48 8.19 -6.75
N GLY A 63 0.82 7.01 -6.21
CA GLY A 63 0.94 6.75 -4.77
C GLY A 63 -0.36 6.80 -3.99
N LYS A 64 -1.52 6.90 -4.66
CA LYS A 64 -2.84 7.05 -4.01
C LYS A 64 -3.94 6.20 -4.64
N SER A 65 -3.66 5.52 -5.76
CA SER A 65 -4.59 4.61 -6.41
C SER A 65 -3.99 3.23 -6.60
N PHE A 66 -4.84 2.20 -6.71
CA PHE A 66 -4.43 0.80 -6.88
C PHE A 66 -5.54 -0.01 -7.54
N TYR A 67 -5.19 -1.15 -8.14
CA TYR A 67 -6.13 -2.06 -8.81
C TYR A 67 -6.30 -3.35 -8.02
N THR A 68 -7.54 -3.72 -7.68
CA THR A 68 -7.81 -5.04 -7.06
C THR A 68 -7.98 -6.14 -8.11
N SER A 69 -8.35 -5.77 -9.33
CA SER A 69 -8.45 -6.65 -10.51
C SER A 69 -8.38 -5.82 -11.79
N VAL A 70 -8.46 -6.49 -12.95
CA VAL A 70 -8.59 -5.83 -14.26
C VAL A 70 -9.74 -4.83 -14.23
N ASN A 71 -9.46 -3.57 -14.60
CA ASN A 71 -10.40 -2.45 -14.64
C ASN A 71 -11.08 -2.07 -13.30
N GLN A 72 -10.59 -2.57 -12.16
CA GLN A 72 -11.16 -2.27 -10.85
C GLN A 72 -10.24 -1.34 -10.04
N LEU A 73 -10.28 -0.04 -10.39
CA LEU A 73 -9.44 1.01 -9.81
C LEU A 73 -10.08 1.60 -8.54
N TYR A 74 -9.33 1.61 -7.45
CA TYR A 74 -9.67 2.28 -6.20
C TYR A 74 -8.69 3.43 -5.90
N ARG A 75 -9.16 4.41 -5.14
CA ARG A 75 -8.38 5.56 -4.69
C ARG A 75 -8.56 5.78 -3.19
N LEU A 76 -7.48 6.15 -2.52
CA LEU A 76 -7.52 6.73 -1.18
C LEU A 76 -7.91 8.22 -1.34
N THR A 77 -9.00 8.63 -0.69
CA THR A 77 -9.48 10.03 -0.67
C THR A 77 -9.03 10.74 0.58
#